data_AF-A0A7C6F4N3-F1
#
_entry.id   AF-A0A7C6F4N3-F1
#
_cell.length_a   1.000
_cell.length_b   1.000
_cell.length_c   1.000
_cell.angle_alpha   90.00
_cell.angle_beta   90.00
_cell.angle_gamma   90.00
#
_symmetry.space_group_name_H-M   'P 1'
#
loop_
_entity.id
_entity.type
_entity.pdbx_description
1 polymer ?
#
loop_
_entity_poly.entity_id
_entity_poly.type
_entity_poly.pdbx_seq_one_letter_code
_entity_poly.pdbx_strand_id
1 'polypeptide(L)' 'MARTVQHIVLYERNTTGPLFGKVDDNLDPINKMLEEGWRVVSISPTSSGLVGVFALLVLEREVPDA' A
#
# COMPACT_ATOMS: atom_id res chain seq x y z
N MET A 1 20.52 13.81 -13.74
CA MET A 1 20.41 13.69 -12.26
C MET A 1 19.52 12.47 -11.99
N ALA A 2 19.26 12.09 -10.74
CA ALA A 2 18.23 11.10 -10.45
C ALA A 2 17.03 11.86 -9.87
N ARG A 3 15.81 11.57 -10.36
CA ARG A 3 14.60 12.20 -9.83
C ARG A 3 13.85 11.21 -8.95
N THR A 4 13.35 11.70 -7.82
CA THR A 4 12.45 10.91 -6.95
C THR A 4 11.02 11.04 -7.47
N VAL A 5 10.38 9.91 -7.76
CA VAL A 5 8.96 9.84 -8.10
C VAL A 5 8.21 9.30 -6.89
N GLN A 6 7.14 9.97 -6.49
CA GLN A 6 6.27 9.54 -5.40
C GLN A 6 4.96 8.95 -5.96
N HIS A 7 4.42 7.94 -5.29
CA HIS A 7 3.13 7.34 -5.59
C HIS A 7 2.35 7.09 -4.30
N ILE A 8 1.08 7.48 -4.26
CA ILE A 8 0.22 7.32 -3.07
C ILE A 8 -0.73 6.16 -3.33
N VAL A 9 -0.72 5.16 -2.44
CA VAL A 9 -1.58 3.97 -2.52
C VAL A 9 -2.37 3.84 -1.23
N LEU A 10 -3.64 3.48 -1.34
CA LEU A 10 -4.45 3.11 -0.19
C LEU A 10 -4.27 1.60 0.04
N TYR A 11 -3.70 1.21 1.17
CA TYR A 11 -3.77 -0.15 1.68
C TYR A 11 -5.15 -0.39 2.29
N GLU A 12 -5.77 -1.49 1.89
CA GLU A 12 -7.07 -1.91 2.36
C GLU A 12 -6.99 -3.38 2.78
N ARG A 13 -7.48 -3.68 3.97
CA ARG A 13 -7.69 -5.04 4.45
C ARG A 13 -9.08 -5.15 5.00
N ASN A 14 -9.95 -5.84 4.28
CA ASN A 14 -11.33 -6.10 4.65
C ASN A 14 -11.45 -7.52 5.21
N THR A 15 -12.15 -7.66 6.33
CA THR A 15 -12.52 -8.98 6.86
C THR A 15 -13.99 -9.21 6.53
N THR A 16 -14.27 -10.05 5.53
CA THR A 16 -15.62 -10.33 5.04
C THR A 16 -16.05 -11.78 5.32
N GLY A 17 -17.37 -11.98 5.45
CA GLY A 17 -17.99 -13.30 5.59
C GLY A 17 -18.70 -13.53 6.93
N PRO A 18 -19.66 -14.47 6.98
CA PRO A 18 -20.56 -14.68 8.11
C PRO A 18 -19.87 -15.17 9.41
N LEU A 19 -18.56 -15.45 9.38
CA LEU A 19 -17.75 -15.99 10.47
C LEU A 19 -16.31 -15.42 10.47
N PHE A 20 -16.08 -14.20 9.97
CA PHE A 20 -14.77 -13.51 9.93
C PHE A 20 -13.64 -14.22 9.15
N GLY A 21 -13.94 -15.24 8.34
CA GLY A 21 -12.92 -16.13 7.76
C GLY A 21 -12.27 -15.68 6.45
N LYS A 22 -12.85 -14.73 5.70
CA LYS A 22 -12.23 -14.24 4.45
C LYS A 22 -11.57 -12.89 4.70
N VAL A 23 -10.25 -12.85 4.52
CA VAL A 23 -9.48 -11.62 4.45
C VAL A 23 -9.32 -11.30 2.97
N ASP A 24 -9.80 -10.13 2.58
CA ASP A 24 -9.59 -9.57 1.25
C ASP A 24 -8.70 -8.34 1.44
N ASP A 25 -7.54 -8.33 0.80
CA ASP A 25 -6.61 -7.21 0.88
C ASP A 25 -5.93 -6.95 -0.47
N ASN A 26 -5.36 -5.75 -0.58
CA ASN A 26 -4.62 -5.33 -1.78
C ASN A 26 -3.10 -5.35 -1.55
N LEU A 27 -2.61 -6.30 -0.75
CA LEU A 27 -1.19 -6.39 -0.46
C LEU A 27 -0.38 -6.83 -1.69
N ASP A 28 -0.93 -7.69 -2.54
CA ASP A 28 -0.27 -8.20 -3.75
C ASP A 28 0.23 -7.09 -4.70
N PRO A 29 -0.60 -6.11 -5.13
CA PRO A 29 -0.12 -5.01 -5.97
C PRO A 29 0.92 -4.13 -5.26
N ILE A 30 0.80 -3.93 -3.94
CA ILE A 30 1.79 -3.18 -3.17
C ILE A 30 3.13 -3.92 -3.15
N ASN A 31 3.13 -5.23 -2.89
CA ASN A 31 4.32 -6.06 -2.89
C ASN A 31 5.01 -6.05 -4.26
N LYS A 32 4.24 -6.10 -5.35
CA LYS A 32 4.78 -5.98 -6.70
C LYS A 32 5.52 -4.65 -6.91
N MET A 33 4.98 -3.53 -6.42
CA MET A 33 5.69 -2.25 -6.47
C MET A 33 6.99 -2.30 -5.67
N LEU A 34 7.00 -2.92 -4.49
CA LEU A 34 8.24 -3.07 -3.70
C LEU A 34 9.31 -3.89 -4.46
N GLU A 35 8.91 -4.97 -5.13
CA GLU A 35 9.79 -5.78 -5.98
C GLU A 35 10.34 -4.98 -7.18
N GLU A 36 9.54 -4.07 -7.74
CA GLU A 36 9.97 -3.15 -8.80
C GLU A 36 10.92 -2.04 -8.31
N GLY A 37 11.26 -2.02 -7.03
CA GLY A 37 12.21 -1.09 -6.42
C GLY A 37 11.58 0.17 -5.84
N TRP A 38 10.26 0.21 -5.69
CA TRP A 38 9.60 1.25 -4.88
C TRP A 38 9.86 1.02 -3.38
N ARG A 39 9.90 2.09 -2.61
CA ARG A 39 10.18 2.06 -1.16
C ARG A 39 9.08 2.80 -0.42
N VAL A 40 8.56 2.22 0.67
CA VAL A 40 7.62 2.93 1.54
C VAL A 40 8.37 4.00 2.32
N VAL A 41 7.93 5.25 2.20
CA VAL A 41 8.53 6.38 2.93
C VAL A 41 7.61 6.95 4.00
N SER A 42 6.30 6.72 3.87
CA SER A 42 5.32 7.15 4.88
C SER A 42 4.14 6.19 4.92
N ILE A 43 3.62 5.98 6.12
CA ILE A 43 2.41 5.21 6.40
C ILE A 43 1.52 6.09 7.27
N SER A 44 0.34 6.41 6.77
CA SER A 44 -0.67 7.21 7.50
C SER A 44 -1.91 6.35 7.72
N PRO A 45 -2.15 5.87 8.95
CA PRO A 45 -3.39 5.18 9.28
C PRO A 45 -4.58 6.13 9.06
N THR A 46 -5.55 5.74 8.25
CA THR A 46 -6.72 6.58 7.96
C THR A 46 -7.94 6.15 8.75
N SER A 47 -8.19 4.84 8.84
CA SER A 47 -9.23 4.31 9.69
C SER A 47 -9.02 2.83 10.01
N SER A 48 -9.51 2.41 11.17
CA SER A 48 -9.59 1.02 11.56
C SER A 48 -10.95 0.76 12.23
N GLY A 49 -11.59 -0.35 11.86
CA GLY A 49 -12.90 -0.72 12.37
C GLY A 49 -13.06 -2.25 12.46
N LEU A 50 -14.21 -2.68 12.98
CA LEU A 50 -14.52 -4.11 13.18
C LEU A 50 -14.42 -4.98 11.92
N VAL A 51 -14.50 -4.38 10.73
CA VAL A 51 -14.57 -5.08 9.45
C VAL A 51 -13.44 -4.70 8.49
N GLY A 52 -12.53 -3.80 8.88
CA GLY A 52 -11.41 -3.46 8.01
C GLY A 52 -10.39 -2.48 8.56
N VAL A 53 -9.22 -2.46 7.92
CA VAL A 53 -8.09 -1.59 8.20
C VAL A 53 -7.70 -0.86 6.92
N PHE A 54 -7.51 0.45 7.03
CA PHE A 54 -7.16 1.33 5.92
C PHE A 54 -5.94 2.17 6.30
N ALA A 55 -4.96 2.22 5.40
CA ALA A 55 -3.77 3.05 5.57
C ALA A 55 -3.32 3.65 4.24
N LEU A 56 -2.98 4.93 4.22
CA LEU A 56 -2.33 5.55 3.07
C LEU A 56 -0.83 5.28 3.13
N LEU A 57 -0.30 4.73 2.06
CA LEU A 57 1.12 4.48 1.84
C LEU A 57 1.65 5.49 0.82
N VAL A 58 2.75 6.14 1.16
CA VAL A 58 3.54 6.91 0.19
C VAL A 58 4.74 6.06 -0.19
N LEU A 59 4.83 5.75 -1.47
CA LEU A 59 5.89 4.97 -2.10
C LEU A 59 6.78 5.90 -2.90
N GLU A 60 8.09 5.68 -2.87
CA GLU A 60 9.06 6.44 -3.65
C GLU A 60 9.98 5.54 -4.45
N ARG A 61 10.39 6.02 -5.61
CA ARG A 61 11.41 5.36 -6.44
C ARG A 61 12.31 6.39 -7.09
N GLU A 62 13.61 6.10 -7.12
CA GLU A 62 14.57 6.85 -7.91
C GLU A 62 14.49 6.42 -9.38
N VAL A 63 14.31 7.38 -10.26
CA VAL A 63 14.31 7.17 -11.72
C VAL A 63 15.53 7.91 -12.29
N PRO A 64 16.40 7.23 -13.05
CA PRO A 64 17.50 7.90 -13.74
C PRO A 64 16.93 8.89 -14.76
N ASP A 65 17.47 10.12 -14.79
CA ASP A 65 17.17 11.03 -15.89
C ASP A 65 17.72 10.43 -17.19
N ALA A 66 16.86 10.31 -18.20
CA ALA A 66 17.21 9.84 -19.54
C ALA A 66 18.03 10.89 -20.32
#